data_AF-A0A0D5YRN9-F1
#
_entry.id   AF-A0A0D5YRN9-F1
#
_cell.length_a   1.000
_cell.length_b   1.000
_cell.length_c   1.000
_cell.angle_alpha   90.00
_cell.angle_beta   90.00
_cell.angle_gamma   90.00
#
_symmetry.space_group_name_H-M   'P 1'
#
loop_
_entity.id
_entity.type
_entity.pdbx_description
1 polymer ?
#
loop_
_entity_poly.entity_id
_entity_poly.type
_entity_poly.pdbx_seq_one_letter_code
_entity_poly.pdbx_strand_id
1 'polypeptide(L)'
;MDYFFGILQSVHATAQKMGISKKYTEPKLYHGGKSFDTSKRWYIYYSYEHPVQKDRHGNPLMVRQPNITMKFNRKYKTKKERLMHFELVREALHEALKHGYSPYNSNFKAENKYSVEEALDFAYKLKKKSLSESSERDYRSRLGQFKKHLEKKSFLQRNILELDKKLVNSYLNGILVSSSARNRNNTRTVLSAIFGELETNDIIPRNFVESIKVLKTNPKRNKTYALDVVDWKRRT
;
A
#
# COMPACT_ATOMS: atom_id res chain seq x y z
N MET A 1 -25.12 13.78 35.76
CA MET A 1 -23.91 14.24 35.04
C MET A 1 -22.63 14.03 35.86
N ASP A 2 -22.66 14.16 37.19
CA ASP A 2 -21.46 14.00 38.06
C ASP A 2 -20.86 12.60 38.11
N TYR A 3 -21.68 11.54 38.03
CA TYR A 3 -21.21 10.16 38.16
C TYR A 3 -20.22 9.77 37.03
N PHE A 4 -20.46 10.24 35.82
CA PHE A 4 -19.62 9.95 34.66
C PHE A 4 -18.27 10.67 34.73
N PHE A 5 -18.27 11.93 35.19
CA PHE A 5 -17.05 12.71 35.43
C PHE A 5 -16.18 12.09 36.54
N GLY A 6 -16.81 11.61 37.62
CA GLY A 6 -16.10 10.92 38.70
C GLY A 6 -15.42 9.61 38.26
N ILE A 7 -16.08 8.83 37.40
CA ILE A 7 -15.51 7.62 36.80
C ILE A 7 -14.32 7.96 35.89
N LEU A 8 -14.45 8.99 35.05
CA LEU A 8 -13.36 9.43 34.17
C LEU A 8 -12.11 9.87 34.95
N GLN A 9 -12.29 10.64 36.03
CA GLN A 9 -11.19 11.09 36.88
C GLN A 9 -10.54 9.93 37.63
N SER A 10 -11.32 8.96 38.14
CA SER A 10 -10.78 7.81 38.87
C SER A 10 -10.04 6.84 37.95
N VAL A 11 -10.56 6.59 36.75
CA VAL A 11 -9.88 5.79 35.72
C VAL A 11 -8.60 6.48 35.26
N HIS A 12 -8.63 7.82 35.08
CA HIS A 12 -7.44 8.58 34.71
C HIS A 12 -6.35 8.52 35.78
N ALA A 13 -6.71 8.74 37.06
CA ALA A 13 -5.77 8.64 38.18
C ALA A 13 -5.21 7.22 38.34
N THR A 14 -6.03 6.19 38.09
CA THR A 14 -5.63 4.78 38.15
C THR A 14 -4.69 4.40 36.99
N ALA A 15 -4.97 4.84 35.77
CA ALA A 15 -4.11 4.63 34.60
C ALA A 15 -2.74 5.30 34.78
N GLN A 16 -2.70 6.51 35.35
CA GLN A 16 -1.44 7.17 35.73
C GLN A 16 -0.67 6.36 36.79
N LYS A 17 -1.34 5.86 37.83
CA LYS A 17 -0.75 4.98 38.86
C LYS A 17 -0.19 3.67 38.30
N MET A 18 -0.82 3.12 37.26
CA MET A 18 -0.39 1.90 36.56
C MET A 18 0.70 2.14 35.52
N GLY A 19 1.21 3.37 35.36
CA GLY A 19 2.22 3.68 34.34
C GLY A 19 1.70 3.63 32.89
N ILE A 20 0.37 3.61 32.71
CA ILE A 20 -0.28 3.70 31.40
C ILE A 20 -0.31 5.18 30.98
N SER A 21 0.87 5.72 30.73
CA SER A 21 1.07 7.06 30.18
C SER A 21 0.70 7.06 28.70
N LYS A 22 -0.13 8.01 28.26
CA LYS A 22 -0.40 8.23 26.84
C LYS A 22 0.88 8.78 26.20
N LYS A 23 1.59 7.94 25.45
CA LYS A 23 2.88 8.28 24.79
C LYS A 23 2.79 9.35 23.70
N TYR A 24 1.59 9.87 23.40
CA TYR A 24 1.35 10.80 22.32
C TYR A 24 0.23 11.78 22.64
N THR A 25 0.29 12.97 22.06
CA THR A 25 -0.87 13.88 22.00
C THR A 25 -1.75 13.51 20.81
N GLU A 26 -3.06 13.69 20.94
CA GLU A 26 -3.97 13.48 19.80
C GLU A 26 -3.56 14.33 18.59
N PRO A 27 -3.48 13.72 17.39
CA PRO A 27 -3.20 14.46 16.17
C PRO A 27 -4.24 15.55 15.90
N LYS A 28 -3.77 16.76 15.69
CA LYS A 28 -4.61 17.93 15.41
C LYS A 28 -4.34 18.47 14.02
N LEU A 29 -5.38 18.96 13.36
CA LEU A 29 -5.28 19.61 12.05
C LEU A 29 -5.19 21.13 12.23
N TYR A 30 -4.09 21.73 11.78
CA TYR A 30 -4.05 23.15 11.49
C TYR A 30 -4.60 23.41 10.09
N HIS A 31 -5.66 24.22 10.01
CA HIS A 31 -6.35 24.52 8.75
C HIS A 31 -6.40 26.03 8.45
N GLY A 32 -5.40 26.81 8.86
CA GLY A 32 -5.33 28.25 8.54
C GLY A 32 -6.16 29.17 9.46
N GLY A 33 -6.71 28.64 10.55
CA GLY A 33 -7.49 29.39 11.54
C GLY A 33 -9.01 29.25 11.34
N LYS A 34 -9.79 30.14 11.96
CA LYS A 34 -11.26 30.04 12.06
C LYS A 34 -11.99 29.89 10.71
N SER A 35 -11.46 30.49 9.64
CA SER A 35 -12.09 30.52 8.31
C SER A 35 -11.71 29.36 7.38
N PHE A 36 -10.83 28.44 7.80
CA PHE A 36 -10.28 27.41 6.91
C PHE A 36 -9.57 28.01 5.69
N ASP A 37 -8.69 28.98 5.94
CA ASP A 37 -7.95 29.73 4.92
C ASP A 37 -7.04 28.80 4.11
N THR A 38 -7.33 28.64 2.81
CA THR A 38 -6.60 27.76 1.89
C THR A 38 -5.32 28.40 1.33
N SER A 39 -5.11 29.72 1.52
CA SER A 39 -3.84 30.38 1.20
C SER A 39 -2.73 29.94 2.16
N LYS A 40 -3.10 29.61 3.40
CA LYS A 40 -2.19 29.08 4.42
C LYS A 40 -1.91 27.59 4.18
N ARG A 41 -0.74 27.17 4.66
CA ARG A 41 -0.33 25.77 4.61
C ARG A 41 -0.99 25.00 5.75
N TRP A 42 -1.86 24.05 5.41
CA TRP A 42 -2.48 23.15 6.35
C TRP A 42 -1.52 22.01 6.71
N TYR A 43 -1.60 21.51 7.93
CA TYR A 43 -0.76 20.41 8.39
C TYR A 43 -1.37 19.71 9.60
N ILE A 44 -1.14 18.40 9.69
CA ILE A 44 -1.44 17.64 10.89
C ILE A 44 -0.21 17.69 11.80
N TYR A 45 -0.48 17.73 13.09
CA TYR A 45 0.55 17.82 14.08
C TYR A 45 0.23 17.08 15.36
N TYR A 46 1.28 16.58 16.01
CA TYR A 46 1.22 15.91 17.29
C TYR A 46 2.60 15.94 17.96
N SER A 47 2.64 15.61 19.24
CA SER A 47 3.85 15.35 19.99
C SER A 47 3.86 13.89 20.44
N TYR A 48 5.06 13.33 20.57
CA TYR A 48 5.28 11.96 21.01
C TYR A 48 6.40 11.93 22.04
N GLU A 49 6.28 11.02 22.99
CA GLU A 49 7.23 10.76 24.05
C GLU A 49 8.61 10.35 23.48
N HIS A 50 9.66 11.12 23.78
CA HIS A 50 11.00 10.80 23.32
C HIS A 50 11.49 9.53 24.02
N PRO A 51 12.08 8.56 23.30
CA PRO A 51 12.49 7.26 23.86
C PRO A 51 13.59 7.31 24.93
N VAL A 52 14.20 8.48 25.17
CA VAL A 52 15.44 8.61 25.97
C VAL A 52 15.45 9.91 26.76
N GLN A 53 15.06 11.02 26.12
CA GLN A 53 15.06 12.33 26.77
C GLN A 53 13.97 12.41 27.83
N LYS A 54 14.33 13.01 28.96
CA LYS A 54 13.45 13.27 30.09
C LYS A 54 13.37 14.76 30.36
N ASP A 55 12.26 15.20 30.95
CA ASP A 55 12.12 16.55 31.48
C ASP A 55 12.94 16.75 32.77
N ARG A 56 12.89 17.97 33.31
CA ARG A 56 13.60 18.34 34.55
C ARG A 56 13.13 17.55 35.78
N HIS A 57 11.98 16.90 35.70
CA HIS A 57 11.36 16.11 36.76
C HIS A 57 11.57 14.60 36.57
N GLY A 58 12.31 14.18 35.54
CA GLY A 58 12.61 12.79 35.25
C GLY A 58 11.50 12.06 34.47
N ASN A 59 10.45 12.76 34.02
CA ASN A 59 9.40 12.18 33.18
C ASN A 59 9.83 12.16 31.71
N PRO A 60 9.32 11.22 30.91
CA PRO A 60 9.61 11.21 29.48
C PRO A 60 9.22 12.52 28.77
N LEU A 61 10.12 13.06 27.95
CA LEU A 61 9.93 14.36 27.29
C LEU A 61 8.99 14.25 26.08
N MET A 62 7.91 15.04 26.06
CA MET A 62 7.02 15.13 24.90
C MET A 62 7.61 16.03 23.81
N VAL A 63 7.98 15.46 22.67
CA VAL A 63 8.63 16.17 21.57
C VAL A 63 7.70 16.31 20.37
N ARG A 64 7.65 17.52 19.82
CA ARG A 64 6.87 17.85 18.61
C ARG A 64 7.42 17.11 17.39
N GLN A 65 6.57 16.34 16.74
CA GLN A 65 6.93 15.61 15.52
C GLN A 65 6.83 16.50 14.27
N PRO A 66 7.52 16.15 13.17
CA PRO A 66 7.44 16.88 11.92
C PRO A 66 6.01 17.03 11.41
N ASN A 67 5.66 18.23 10.93
CA ASN A 67 4.33 18.52 10.42
C ASN A 67 3.99 17.66 9.19
N ILE A 68 2.86 16.95 9.24
CA ILE A 68 2.42 16.06 8.15
C ILE A 68 1.57 16.86 7.16
N THR A 69 2.04 16.93 5.90
CA THR A 69 1.38 17.73 4.85
C THR A 69 1.05 16.97 3.57
N MET A 70 1.69 15.83 3.31
CA MET A 70 1.44 14.89 2.19
C MET A 70 1.24 15.52 0.79
N LYS A 71 1.80 16.71 0.56
CA LYS A 71 1.59 17.54 -0.65
C LYS A 71 0.12 17.92 -0.90
N PHE A 72 -0.77 17.75 0.08
CA PHE A 72 -2.21 18.04 -0.05
C PHE A 72 -2.49 19.51 -0.35
N ASN A 73 -1.76 20.43 0.29
CA ASN A 73 -1.86 21.86 -0.01
C ASN A 73 -1.60 22.21 -1.49
N ARG A 74 -0.74 21.43 -2.15
CA ARG A 74 -0.43 21.60 -3.57
C ARG A 74 -1.49 20.94 -4.46
N LYS A 75 -1.92 19.71 -4.11
CA LYS A 75 -2.84 18.90 -4.91
C LYS A 75 -4.28 19.39 -4.85
N TYR A 76 -4.76 19.75 -3.66
CA TYR A 76 -6.15 20.11 -3.42
C TYR A 76 -6.26 21.59 -3.15
N LYS A 77 -7.18 22.26 -3.86
CA LYS A 77 -7.33 23.71 -3.82
C LYS A 77 -8.55 24.14 -3.02
N THR A 78 -9.56 23.30 -2.97
CA THR A 78 -10.79 23.60 -2.25
C THR A 78 -10.70 23.22 -0.77
N LYS A 79 -11.45 23.94 0.07
CA LYS A 79 -11.60 23.64 1.50
C LYS A 79 -12.10 22.20 1.70
N LYS A 80 -13.13 21.79 0.95
CA LYS A 80 -13.78 20.48 1.06
C LYS A 80 -12.79 19.34 0.79
N GLU A 81 -12.05 19.41 -0.31
CA GLU A 81 -11.05 18.38 -0.65
C GLU A 81 -9.93 18.32 0.37
N ARG A 82 -9.38 19.47 0.79
CA ARG A 82 -8.32 19.50 1.79
C ARG A 82 -8.79 18.89 3.10
N LEU A 83 -9.97 19.29 3.58
CA LEU A 83 -10.53 18.79 4.83
C LEU A 83 -10.72 17.27 4.78
N MET A 84 -11.31 16.74 3.70
CA MET A 84 -11.51 15.29 3.52
C MET A 84 -10.19 14.51 3.61
N HIS A 85 -9.15 14.94 2.89
CA HIS A 85 -7.88 14.21 2.84
C HIS A 85 -7.06 14.37 4.13
N PHE A 86 -7.05 15.56 4.74
CA PHE A 86 -6.37 15.77 6.01
C PHE A 86 -7.06 15.02 7.14
N GLU A 87 -8.39 14.97 7.16
CA GLU A 87 -9.13 14.24 8.19
C GLU A 87 -8.88 12.73 8.09
N LEU A 88 -8.90 12.16 6.88
CA LEU A 88 -8.56 10.76 6.65
C LEU A 88 -7.18 10.39 7.24
N VAL A 89 -6.17 11.23 6.98
CA VAL A 89 -4.81 11.00 7.48
C VAL A 89 -4.71 11.23 8.99
N ARG A 90 -5.46 12.19 9.54
CA ARG A 90 -5.49 12.45 10.98
C ARG A 90 -6.04 11.23 11.73
N GLU A 91 -7.15 10.68 11.25
CA GLU A 91 -7.77 9.49 11.85
C GLU A 91 -6.88 8.26 11.70
N ALA A 92 -6.33 8.01 10.52
CA ALA A 92 -5.41 6.89 10.31
C ALA A 92 -4.16 6.99 11.21
N LEU A 93 -3.60 8.19 11.38
CA LEU A 93 -2.48 8.42 12.29
C LEU A 93 -2.87 8.20 13.75
N HIS A 94 -4.05 8.69 14.16
CA HIS A 94 -4.53 8.50 15.51
C HIS A 94 -4.71 7.00 15.81
N GLU A 95 -5.27 6.25 14.88
CA GLU A 95 -5.47 4.80 15.03
C GLU A 95 -4.13 4.05 15.09
N ALA A 96 -3.20 4.38 14.18
CA ALA A 96 -1.86 3.82 14.24
C ALA A 96 -1.18 4.08 15.59
N LEU A 97 -1.30 5.29 16.14
CA LEU A 97 -0.75 5.66 17.46
C LEU A 97 -1.40 4.86 18.61
N LYS A 98 -2.72 4.60 18.56
CA LYS A 98 -3.39 3.71 19.52
C LYS A 98 -2.85 2.28 19.44
N HIS A 99 -2.56 1.80 18.24
CA HIS A 99 -2.00 0.47 17.98
C HIS A 99 -0.46 0.41 18.14
N GLY A 100 0.15 1.39 18.79
CA GLY A 100 1.57 1.32 19.16
C GLY A 100 2.54 1.81 18.09
N TYR A 101 2.08 2.53 17.05
CA TYR A 101 2.97 3.30 16.17
C TYR A 101 3.85 4.24 16.99
N SER A 102 5.12 4.33 16.60
CA SER A 102 6.08 5.27 17.16
C SER A 102 6.83 5.98 16.03
N PRO A 103 6.96 7.32 16.07
CA PRO A 103 7.78 8.05 15.09
C PRO A 103 9.28 7.76 15.23
N TYR A 104 9.72 7.22 16.37
CA TYR A 104 11.12 6.90 16.64
C TYR A 104 11.47 5.45 16.30
N ASN A 105 10.49 4.64 15.92
CA ASN A 105 10.71 3.28 15.45
C ASN A 105 10.16 3.15 14.04
N SER A 106 11.05 3.05 13.05
CA SER A 106 10.68 2.84 11.64
C SER A 106 9.98 1.49 11.39
N ASN A 107 9.96 0.59 12.37
CA ASN A 107 9.44 -0.76 12.23
C ASN A 107 7.95 -0.90 12.52
N PHE A 108 7.13 0.15 12.32
CA PHE A 108 5.68 -0.05 12.24
C PHE A 108 5.37 -0.84 10.97
N LYS A 109 5.54 -2.15 11.07
CA LYS A 109 5.00 -3.11 10.12
C LYS A 109 3.51 -3.12 10.38
N ALA A 110 2.74 -2.60 9.43
CA ALA A 110 1.31 -2.84 9.42
C ALA A 110 1.09 -4.34 9.65
N GLU A 111 0.15 -4.68 10.52
CA GLU A 111 -0.14 -6.03 11.03
C GLU A 111 -0.61 -7.02 9.95
N ASN A 112 -0.28 -6.80 8.68
CA ASN A 112 -0.49 -7.78 7.66
C ASN A 112 0.38 -9.00 7.97
N LYS A 113 -0.26 -10.12 8.31
CA LYS A 113 0.41 -11.37 8.67
C LYS A 113 0.90 -12.16 7.46
N TYR A 114 0.53 -11.76 6.25
CA TYR A 114 0.86 -12.50 5.04
C TYR A 114 2.27 -12.19 4.57
N SER A 115 3.04 -13.25 4.37
CA SER A 115 4.20 -13.20 3.48
C SER A 115 3.76 -12.90 2.04
N VAL A 116 4.71 -12.47 1.21
CA VAL A 116 4.46 -12.29 -0.23
C VAL A 116 3.98 -13.58 -0.87
N GLU A 117 4.57 -14.72 -0.49
CA GLU A 117 4.17 -16.02 -1.02
C GLU A 117 2.72 -16.37 -0.72
N GLU A 118 2.33 -16.31 0.55
CA GLU A 118 0.99 -16.64 1.03
C GLU A 118 -0.06 -15.73 0.39
N ALA A 119 0.22 -14.42 0.34
CA ALA A 119 -0.66 -13.46 -0.30
C ALA A 119 -0.87 -13.78 -1.78
N LEU A 120 0.21 -14.01 -2.52
CA LEU A 120 0.13 -14.31 -3.96
C LEU A 120 -0.58 -15.65 -4.23
N ASP A 121 -0.39 -16.67 -3.40
CA ASP A 121 -1.12 -17.95 -3.53
C ASP A 121 -2.60 -17.82 -3.20
N PHE A 122 -2.94 -17.06 -2.16
CA PHE A 122 -4.32 -16.76 -1.81
C PHE A 122 -5.03 -16.06 -2.98
N ALA A 123 -4.45 -14.97 -3.50
CA ALA A 123 -5.01 -14.24 -4.62
C ALA A 123 -5.11 -15.10 -5.89
N TYR A 124 -4.10 -15.93 -6.15
CA TYR A 124 -4.12 -16.86 -7.29
C TYR A 124 -5.24 -17.91 -7.15
N LYS A 125 -5.43 -18.48 -5.96
CA LYS A 125 -6.47 -19.46 -5.66
C LYS A 125 -7.86 -18.89 -5.92
N LEU A 126 -8.12 -17.65 -5.53
CA LEU A 126 -9.36 -16.94 -5.84
C LEU A 126 -9.48 -16.68 -7.34
N LYS A 127 -8.44 -16.10 -7.95
CA LYS A 127 -8.47 -15.74 -9.37
C LYS A 127 -8.76 -16.94 -10.25
N LYS A 128 -8.12 -18.08 -9.96
CA LYS A 128 -8.27 -19.35 -10.68
C LYS A 128 -9.73 -19.78 -10.85
N LYS A 129 -10.64 -19.46 -9.92
CA LYS A 129 -12.06 -19.80 -10.02
C LYS A 129 -12.79 -19.09 -11.17
N SER A 130 -12.26 -17.96 -11.63
CA SER A 130 -12.83 -17.14 -12.70
C SER A 130 -12.14 -17.31 -14.07
N LEU A 131 -11.10 -18.13 -14.16
CA LEU A 131 -10.27 -18.26 -15.37
C LEU A 131 -10.66 -19.49 -16.20
N SER A 132 -10.56 -19.35 -17.52
CA SER A 132 -10.53 -20.50 -18.43
C SER A 132 -9.26 -21.32 -18.21
N GLU A 133 -9.24 -22.59 -18.62
CA GLU A 133 -8.05 -23.46 -18.50
C GLU A 133 -6.82 -22.87 -19.21
N SER A 134 -7.00 -22.30 -20.40
CA SER A 134 -5.94 -21.64 -21.16
C SER A 134 -5.37 -20.43 -20.42
N SER A 135 -6.23 -19.64 -19.77
CA SER A 135 -5.84 -18.48 -18.98
C SER A 135 -5.20 -18.88 -17.65
N GLU A 136 -5.70 -19.93 -16.99
CA GLU A 136 -5.11 -20.46 -15.75
C GLU A 136 -3.66 -20.86 -15.97
N ARG A 137 -3.38 -21.61 -17.03
CA ARG A 137 -2.02 -22.04 -17.37
C ARG A 137 -1.08 -20.86 -17.58
N ASP A 138 -1.57 -19.81 -18.23
CA ASP A 138 -0.83 -18.58 -18.49
C ASP A 138 -0.51 -17.81 -17.21
N TYR A 139 -1.52 -17.64 -16.35
CA TYR A 139 -1.38 -17.01 -15.04
C TYR A 139 -0.41 -17.79 -14.15
N ARG A 140 -0.55 -19.11 -14.08
CA ARG A 140 0.32 -20.01 -13.32
C ARG A 140 1.79 -19.83 -13.70
N SER A 141 2.07 -19.82 -15.00
CA SER A 141 3.44 -19.67 -15.52
C SER A 141 4.03 -18.31 -15.16
N ARG A 142 3.30 -17.22 -15.42
CA ARG A 142 3.76 -15.84 -15.17
C ARG A 142 3.94 -15.54 -13.69
N LEU A 143 3.00 -15.99 -12.85
CA LEU A 143 3.08 -15.84 -11.40
C LEU A 143 4.24 -16.67 -10.83
N GLY A 144 4.41 -17.91 -11.28
CA GLY A 144 5.55 -18.75 -10.86
C GLY A 144 6.90 -18.14 -11.21
N GLN A 145 7.05 -17.55 -12.39
CA GLN A 145 8.27 -16.82 -12.77
C GLN A 145 8.50 -15.58 -11.90
N PHE A 146 7.43 -14.87 -11.54
CA PHE A 146 7.52 -13.72 -10.65
C PHE A 146 7.95 -14.12 -9.24
N LYS A 147 7.35 -15.19 -8.67
CA LYS A 147 7.76 -15.74 -7.37
C LYS A 147 9.24 -16.14 -7.35
N LYS A 148 9.72 -16.84 -8.39
CA LYS A 148 11.15 -17.16 -8.54
C LYS A 148 12.05 -15.92 -8.57
N HIS A 149 11.59 -14.82 -9.17
CA HIS A 149 12.34 -13.57 -9.15
C HIS A 149 12.39 -12.95 -7.75
N LEU A 150 11.27 -12.98 -7.02
CA LEU A 150 11.18 -12.46 -5.65
C LEU A 150 12.01 -13.29 -4.66
N GLU A 151 12.04 -14.60 -4.84
CA GLU A 151 12.87 -15.53 -4.06
C GLU A 151 14.37 -15.17 -4.20
N LYS A 152 14.84 -14.98 -5.44
CA LYS A 152 16.23 -14.54 -5.72
C LYS A 152 16.58 -13.18 -5.13
N LYS A 153 15.58 -12.35 -4.82
CA LYS A 153 15.76 -11.05 -4.17
C LYS A 153 15.49 -11.10 -2.66
N SER A 154 15.24 -12.29 -2.10
CA SER A 154 14.90 -12.51 -0.69
C SER A 154 13.64 -11.75 -0.24
N PHE A 155 12.67 -11.56 -1.15
CA PHE A 155 11.38 -10.91 -0.86
C PHE A 155 10.23 -11.89 -0.64
N LEU A 156 10.37 -13.15 -1.06
CA LEU A 156 9.25 -14.09 -1.08
C LEU A 156 8.65 -14.36 0.32
N GLN A 157 9.50 -14.40 1.36
CA GLN A 157 9.10 -14.60 2.75
C GLN A 157 8.89 -13.29 3.53
N ARG A 158 9.09 -12.13 2.89
CA ARG A 158 8.84 -10.83 3.54
C ARG A 158 7.36 -10.51 3.55
N ASN A 159 6.99 -9.50 4.34
CA ASN A 159 5.62 -9.01 4.39
C ASN A 159 5.18 -8.48 3.02
N ILE A 160 3.96 -8.80 2.58
CA ILE A 160 3.43 -8.36 1.29
C ILE A 160 3.41 -6.83 1.12
N LEU A 161 3.26 -6.08 2.21
CA LEU A 161 3.26 -4.62 2.21
C LEU A 161 4.64 -4.00 1.96
N GLU A 162 5.72 -4.78 2.06
CA GLU A 162 7.07 -4.34 1.70
C GLU A 162 7.31 -4.34 0.18
N LEU A 163 6.41 -4.96 -0.62
CA LEU A 163 6.50 -4.89 -2.07
C LEU A 163 6.14 -3.50 -2.57
N ASP A 164 7.03 -2.93 -3.37
CA ASP A 164 6.82 -1.65 -4.01
C ASP A 164 6.73 -1.74 -5.54
N LYS A 165 6.30 -0.63 -6.14
CA LYS A 165 6.23 -0.49 -7.60
C LYS A 165 7.60 -0.62 -8.26
N LYS A 166 8.69 -0.28 -7.56
CA LYS A 166 10.06 -0.30 -8.11
C LYS A 166 10.49 -1.74 -8.38
N LEU A 167 10.25 -2.66 -7.45
CA LEU A 167 10.59 -4.08 -7.60
C LEU A 167 9.82 -4.71 -8.76
N VAL A 168 8.50 -4.49 -8.84
CA VAL A 168 7.67 -5.01 -9.95
C VAL A 168 8.09 -4.41 -11.29
N ASN A 169 8.38 -3.12 -11.35
CA ASN A 169 8.92 -2.50 -12.57
C ASN A 169 10.27 -3.09 -12.97
N SER A 170 11.17 -3.33 -12.02
CA SER A 170 12.47 -3.95 -12.28
C SER A 170 12.30 -5.34 -12.91
N TYR A 171 11.38 -6.14 -12.37
CA TYR A 171 11.04 -7.45 -12.93
C TYR A 171 10.50 -7.34 -14.36
N LEU A 172 9.51 -6.47 -14.58
CA LEU A 172 8.92 -6.24 -15.91
C LEU A 172 9.94 -5.72 -16.92
N ASN A 173 10.86 -4.86 -16.51
CA ASN A 173 11.95 -4.37 -17.36
C ASN A 173 12.92 -5.50 -17.73
N GLY A 174 13.19 -6.44 -16.81
CA GLY A 174 13.94 -7.65 -17.13
C GLY A 174 13.30 -8.47 -18.26
N ILE A 175 11.97 -8.62 -18.22
CA ILE A 175 11.21 -9.30 -19.30
C ILE A 175 11.28 -8.51 -20.61
N LEU A 176 11.20 -7.18 -20.54
CA LEU A 176 11.31 -6.32 -21.72
C LEU A 176 12.65 -6.52 -22.44
N VAL A 177 13.75 -6.54 -21.67
CA VAL A 177 15.11 -6.72 -22.19
C VAL A 177 15.29 -8.13 -22.75
N SER A 178 14.78 -9.16 -22.08
CA SER A 178 15.01 -10.55 -22.49
C SER A 178 14.04 -11.07 -23.56
N SER A 179 12.91 -10.40 -23.79
CA SER A 179 11.88 -10.90 -24.70
C SER A 179 11.23 -9.80 -25.54
N SER A 180 10.08 -9.28 -25.13
CA SER A 180 9.35 -8.26 -25.88
C SER A 180 8.44 -7.42 -25.00
N ALA A 181 8.11 -6.22 -25.49
CA ALA A 181 7.11 -5.36 -24.88
C ALA A 181 5.74 -6.05 -24.74
N ARG A 182 5.36 -6.93 -25.69
CA ARG A 182 4.13 -7.72 -25.61
C ARG A 182 4.15 -8.68 -24.43
N ASN A 183 5.21 -9.48 -24.28
CA ASN A 183 5.31 -10.42 -23.17
C ASN A 183 5.33 -9.69 -21.83
N ARG A 184 6.11 -8.61 -21.73
CA ARG A 184 6.13 -7.72 -20.56
C ARG A 184 4.75 -7.19 -20.22
N ASN A 185 3.98 -6.73 -21.20
CA ASN A 185 2.62 -6.22 -20.99
C ASN A 185 1.66 -7.33 -20.54
N ASN A 186 1.73 -8.52 -21.14
CA ASN A 186 0.90 -9.65 -20.72
C ASN A 186 1.21 -10.06 -19.28
N THR A 187 2.49 -10.12 -18.89
CA THR A 187 2.89 -10.38 -17.50
C THR A 187 2.38 -9.29 -16.56
N ARG A 188 2.49 -8.01 -16.95
CA ARG A 188 1.92 -6.91 -16.17
C ARG A 188 0.41 -7.10 -15.97
N THR A 189 -0.34 -7.48 -17.00
CA THR A 189 -1.79 -7.72 -16.91
C THR A 189 -2.11 -8.82 -15.90
N VAL A 190 -1.39 -9.95 -15.95
CA VAL A 190 -1.54 -11.04 -14.98
C VAL A 190 -1.26 -10.55 -13.56
N LEU A 191 -0.14 -9.86 -13.34
CA LEU A 191 0.21 -9.33 -12.02
C LEU A 191 -0.83 -8.31 -11.53
N SER A 192 -1.31 -7.44 -12.42
CA SER A 192 -2.35 -6.46 -12.08
C SER A 192 -3.64 -7.14 -11.64
N ALA A 193 -4.04 -8.24 -12.28
CA ALA A 193 -5.22 -9.00 -11.88
C ALA A 193 -5.04 -9.67 -10.51
N ILE A 194 -3.88 -10.28 -10.25
CA ILE A 194 -3.57 -10.90 -8.95
C ILE A 194 -3.52 -9.86 -7.82
N PHE A 195 -2.86 -8.72 -8.04
CA PHE A 195 -2.84 -7.63 -7.06
C PHE A 195 -4.20 -6.96 -6.88
N GLY A 196 -5.08 -7.04 -7.89
CA GLY A 196 -6.48 -6.63 -7.74
C GLY A 196 -7.24 -7.50 -6.75
N GLU A 197 -7.05 -8.83 -6.78
CA GLU A 197 -7.65 -9.72 -5.77
C GLU A 197 -7.12 -9.43 -4.37
N LEU A 198 -5.85 -9.06 -4.23
CA LEU A 198 -5.27 -8.65 -2.94
C LEU A 198 -5.89 -7.36 -2.40
N GLU A 199 -6.16 -6.39 -3.27
CA GLU A 199 -6.81 -5.13 -2.90
C GLU A 199 -8.27 -5.36 -2.50
N THR A 200 -9.02 -6.14 -3.30
CA THR A 200 -10.43 -6.46 -3.02
C THR A 200 -10.63 -7.20 -1.70
N ASN A 201 -9.64 -7.97 -1.25
CA ASN A 201 -9.69 -8.71 0.01
C ASN A 201 -8.94 -8.00 1.15
N ASP A 202 -8.68 -6.69 1.02
CA ASP A 202 -8.02 -5.84 2.02
C ASP A 202 -6.65 -6.34 2.51
N ILE A 203 -5.98 -7.19 1.72
CA ILE A 203 -4.62 -7.65 2.02
C ILE A 203 -3.63 -6.53 1.70
N ILE A 204 -3.82 -5.82 0.59
CA ILE A 204 -3.03 -4.64 0.27
C ILE A 204 -3.95 -3.41 0.19
N PRO A 205 -3.48 -2.22 0.59
CA PRO A 205 -4.31 -1.03 0.57
C PRO A 205 -4.65 -0.56 -0.84
N ARG A 206 -3.82 -0.91 -1.84
CA ARG A 206 -4.03 -0.53 -3.23
C ARG A 206 -3.24 -1.38 -4.21
N ASN A 207 -3.83 -1.73 -5.36
CA ASN A 207 -3.13 -2.30 -6.49
C ASN A 207 -2.23 -1.27 -7.19
N PHE A 208 -0.99 -1.16 -6.75
CA PHE A 208 -0.01 -0.26 -7.37
C PHE A 208 0.45 -0.73 -8.76
N VAL A 209 0.25 -2.00 -9.13
CA VAL A 209 0.67 -2.57 -10.43
C VAL A 209 -0.16 -1.99 -11.58
N GLU A 210 -1.43 -1.69 -11.33
CA GLU A 210 -2.31 -1.01 -12.31
C GLU A 210 -1.73 0.34 -12.75
N SER A 211 -0.99 1.03 -11.88
CA SER A 211 -0.36 2.31 -12.21
C SER A 211 0.90 2.21 -13.09
N ILE A 212 1.38 0.99 -13.40
CA ILE A 212 2.51 0.78 -14.32
C ILE A 212 1.98 1.01 -15.75
N LYS A 213 2.68 1.75 -16.60
CA LYS A 213 2.20 2.01 -17.98
C LYS A 213 2.37 0.77 -18.87
N VAL A 214 1.41 0.52 -19.75
CA VAL A 214 1.50 -0.44 -20.87
C VAL A 214 2.37 0.17 -21.97
N LEU A 215 3.28 -0.62 -22.55
CA LEU A 215 4.13 -0.15 -23.66
C LEU A 215 3.42 -0.37 -24.99
N LYS A 216 3.64 0.53 -25.97
CA LYS A 216 3.09 0.35 -27.32
C LYS A 216 3.69 -0.90 -27.97
N THR A 217 2.85 -1.73 -28.58
CA THR A 217 3.28 -2.93 -29.30
C THR A 217 2.62 -2.97 -30.67
N ASN A 218 3.41 -3.17 -31.73
CA ASN A 218 2.86 -3.38 -33.07
C ASN A 218 2.54 -4.87 -33.26
N PRO A 219 1.31 -5.24 -33.64
CA PRO A 219 0.97 -6.63 -33.90
C PRO A 219 1.64 -7.11 -35.19
N LYS A 220 2.50 -8.13 -35.08
CA LYS A 220 2.96 -8.88 -36.25
C LYS A 220 1.82 -9.77 -36.72
N ARG A 221 1.24 -9.50 -37.88
CA ARG A 221 0.25 -10.38 -38.52
C ARG A 221 0.99 -11.57 -39.13
N ASN A 222 0.52 -12.78 -38.84
CA ASN A 222 0.97 -13.96 -39.57
C ASN A 222 0.42 -13.89 -41.01
N LYS A 223 1.20 -14.35 -41.99
CA LYS A 223 0.70 -14.47 -43.37
C LYS A 223 -0.41 -15.54 -43.39
N THR A 224 -1.59 -15.19 -43.89
CA THR A 224 -2.63 -16.16 -44.19
C THR A 224 -2.22 -16.90 -45.46
N TYR A 225 -2.24 -18.23 -45.45
CA TYR A 225 -2.00 -19.02 -46.66
C TYR A 225 -3.19 -18.83 -47.61
N ALA A 226 -2.89 -18.64 -48.90
CA ALA A 226 -3.91 -18.66 -49.93
C ALA A 226 -4.44 -20.10 -50.13
N LEU A 227 -5.72 -20.22 -50.52
CA LEU A 227 -6.45 -21.50 -50.61
C LEU A 227 -5.79 -22.50 -51.57
N ASP A 228 -5.17 -22.00 -52.63
CA ASP A 228 -4.40 -22.75 -53.63
C ASP A 228 -3.25 -23.57 -53.02
N VAL A 229 -2.58 -23.06 -51.99
CA VAL A 229 -1.49 -23.74 -51.27
C VAL A 229 -2.03 -24.84 -50.34
N VAL A 230 -3.28 -24.74 -49.89
CA VAL A 230 -3.91 -25.68 -48.95
C VAL A 230 -4.50 -26.89 -49.67
N ASP A 231 -5.06 -26.70 -50.88
CA ASP A 231 -5.72 -27.78 -51.63
C ASP A 231 -4.75 -28.74 -52.34
N TRP A 232 -3.51 -28.33 -52.65
CA TRP A 232 -2.46 -29.22 -53.20
C TRP A 232 -2.23 -30.47 -52.31
N LYS A 233 -2.32 -30.33 -50.99
CA LYS A 233 -2.07 -31.44 -50.04
C LYS A 233 -3.25 -32.40 -49.87
N ARG A 234 -4.41 -32.14 -50.48
CA ARG A 234 -5.60 -33.01 -50.39
C ARG A 234 -5.78 -33.94 -51.60
N ARG A 235 -4.91 -33.84 -52.61
CA ARG A 235 -5.00 -34.59 -53.88
C ARG A 235 -3.95 -35.72 -54.02
N THR A 236 -3.23 -36.05 -52.96
CA THR A 236 -2.28 -37.18 -52.88
C THR A 236 -2.74 -38.18 -51.86
#